data_AF-A0A506Y2R8-F1
#
_entry.id   AF-A0A506Y2R8-F1
#
_cell.length_a   1.000
_cell.length_b   1.000
_cell.length_c   1.000
_cell.angle_alpha   90.00
_cell.angle_beta   90.00
_cell.angle_gamma   90.00
#
_symmetry.space_group_name_H-M   'P 1'
#
loop_
_entity.id
_entity.type
_entity.pdbx_description
1 polymer ?
#
loop_
_entity_poly.entity_id
_entity_poly.type
_entity_poly.pdbx_seq_one_letter_code
_entity_poly.pdbx_strand_id
1 'polypeptide(L)'
;MGGFDIWAPDATLGSVDATLSGKSLEQVDLLFARPLSTSEGVTFDFEDALTFDLGVRRVATDEKTGRPTLTLASDEALLQDYRRIEPTVFDPVQQQPGGAVSQPGSVLDAVNRALAVVGEQIGDVSFTVPISVLHNHSFEVDAENWRPLDSRFAVSQSTVTSRSGTGSLRVAYNTAIPSLPFPGTAVVTQPYYDLAVNEVNFGQMWVYTATARQLALRTADLATLTYGTDWMEAAPTTGWRQMSATIVPTTPRVDLTIYDMTGGPSGSVLYVDDVVIYRGGFTDRPSSRVPSQESIKWEPGVSAWDYIKPLLDTYNLKLWCDENRTWHLTRLREYARPRDTSDFPNYRERAALNLRRDDLTELGVTVDRDADDWFDAAALTYTWTTAAGVAQTAYDTFAFEGWSKAYAATINRPFPGKGAAEQLVRRASTRGRVLTVTGLSEYSAFPGMRLDLPDDLGTVAAVEFNLSDHTMRVSPRGLERS
;
A
#
# COMPACT_ATOMS: atom_id res chain seq x y z
N MET A 1 23.73 -65.77 4.73
CA MET A 1 24.63 -64.94 3.89
C MET A 1 23.79 -64.37 2.77
N GLY A 2 23.73 -63.04 2.67
CA GLY A 2 22.89 -62.29 1.73
C GLY A 2 22.26 -61.08 2.41
N GLY A 3 23.07 -60.06 2.72
CA GLY A 3 22.58 -58.78 3.21
C GLY A 3 22.06 -57.94 2.05
N PHE A 4 20.93 -57.26 2.25
CA PHE A 4 20.38 -56.27 1.32
C PHE A 4 20.46 -54.89 2.00
N ASP A 5 21.37 -54.06 1.49
CA ASP A 5 21.43 -52.62 1.72
C ASP A 5 20.43 -51.93 0.79
N ILE A 6 19.53 -51.11 1.33
CA ILE A 6 18.75 -50.12 0.56
C ILE A 6 18.68 -48.83 1.37
N TRP A 7 19.80 -48.10 1.41
CA TRP A 7 19.82 -46.65 1.67
C TRP A 7 20.90 -46.05 0.77
N ALA A 8 20.47 -45.36 -0.29
CA ALA A 8 21.32 -44.48 -1.09
C ALA A 8 20.73 -43.06 -0.94
N PRO A 9 21.44 -42.09 -0.32
CA PRO A 9 20.90 -40.74 -0.08
C PRO A 9 20.86 -39.83 -1.32
N ASP A 10 21.25 -40.31 -2.51
CA ASP A 10 21.58 -39.43 -3.65
C ASP A 10 20.71 -39.68 -4.89
N ALA A 11 19.47 -40.16 -4.72
CA ALA A 11 18.54 -40.31 -5.85
C ALA A 11 18.06 -38.93 -6.35
N THR A 12 18.84 -38.35 -7.26
CA THR A 12 18.34 -37.34 -8.20
C THR A 12 17.11 -37.92 -8.89
N LEU A 13 15.98 -37.20 -8.87
CA LEU A 13 14.82 -37.52 -9.71
C LEU A 13 15.31 -37.51 -11.16
N GLY A 14 15.57 -38.70 -11.71
CA GLY A 14 15.92 -38.85 -13.11
C GLY A 14 14.83 -38.20 -13.96
N SER A 15 15.23 -37.45 -14.98
CA SER A 15 14.31 -36.93 -15.98
C SER A 15 13.44 -38.09 -16.49
N VAL A 16 12.14 -38.04 -16.19
CA VAL A 16 11.20 -39.00 -16.73
C VAL A 16 10.90 -38.54 -18.16
N ASP A 17 11.63 -39.09 -19.13
CA ASP A 17 11.28 -38.97 -20.55
C ASP A 17 10.03 -39.82 -20.82
N ALA A 18 8.87 -39.35 -20.38
CA ALA A 18 7.60 -39.91 -20.79
C ALA A 18 7.37 -39.51 -22.25
N THR A 19 7.36 -40.47 -23.17
CA THR A 19 6.97 -40.20 -24.56
C THR A 19 5.46 -39.93 -24.59
N LEU A 20 5.07 -38.65 -24.54
CA LEU A 20 3.67 -38.18 -24.46
C LEU A 20 2.89 -38.25 -25.79
N SER A 21 3.50 -38.77 -26.86
CA SER A 21 2.87 -38.76 -28.17
C SER A 21 1.69 -39.73 -28.25
N GLY A 22 0.52 -39.20 -28.64
CA GLY A 22 -0.71 -39.97 -28.83
C GLY A 22 -1.54 -40.21 -27.57
N LYS A 23 -1.19 -39.56 -26.44
CA LYS A 23 -1.94 -39.67 -25.18
C LYS A 23 -2.82 -38.44 -24.96
N SER A 24 -4.05 -38.63 -24.47
CA SER A 24 -4.88 -37.53 -23.97
C SER A 24 -4.36 -37.04 -22.62
N LEU A 25 -4.72 -35.81 -22.22
CA LEU A 25 -4.32 -35.24 -20.92
C LEU A 25 -4.64 -36.19 -19.74
N GLU A 26 -5.80 -36.84 -19.81
CA GLU A 26 -6.31 -37.81 -18.83
C GLU A 26 -5.43 -39.07 -18.76
N GLN A 27 -4.84 -39.49 -19.88
CA GLN A 27 -3.91 -40.62 -19.95
C GLN A 27 -2.50 -40.26 -19.48
N VAL A 28 -2.15 -38.97 -19.52
CA VAL A 28 -0.90 -38.46 -18.95
C VAL A 28 -1.02 -38.43 -17.43
N ASP A 29 -2.16 -37.99 -16.91
CA ASP A 29 -2.48 -37.96 -15.48
C ASP A 29 -2.41 -39.36 -14.84
N LEU A 30 -3.02 -40.36 -15.49
CA LEU A 30 -2.94 -41.77 -15.09
C LEU A 30 -1.52 -42.38 -15.12
N LEU A 31 -0.59 -41.78 -15.87
CA LEU A 31 0.78 -42.30 -16.04
C LEU A 31 1.71 -41.86 -14.90
N PHE A 32 1.37 -40.76 -14.22
CA PHE A 32 2.12 -40.25 -13.08
C PHE A 32 1.50 -40.62 -11.73
N ALA A 33 0.24 -41.06 -11.71
CA ALA A 33 -0.36 -41.72 -10.56
C ALA A 33 0.25 -43.13 -10.37
N ARG A 34 1.22 -43.28 -9.46
CA ARG A 34 1.70 -44.62 -9.07
C ARG A 34 0.65 -45.31 -8.19
N PRO A 35 0.19 -46.53 -8.52
CA PRO A 35 -0.46 -47.39 -7.55
C PRO A 35 0.64 -48.00 -6.66
N LEU A 36 0.75 -47.54 -5.41
CA LEU A 36 1.45 -48.30 -4.38
C LEU A 36 0.58 -49.51 -4.02
N SER A 37 1.09 -50.72 -4.25
CA SER A 37 0.43 -51.94 -3.81
C SER A 37 0.43 -51.98 -2.28
N THR A 38 -0.75 -52.08 -1.69
CA THR A 38 -0.97 -52.12 -0.26
C THR A 38 -0.50 -53.45 0.35
N SER A 39 0.52 -53.37 1.20
CA SER A 39 0.62 -54.24 2.38
C SER A 39 1.20 -53.42 3.52
N GLU A 40 0.37 -53.20 4.54
CA GLU A 40 0.61 -52.48 5.80
C GLU A 40 0.13 -51.02 5.82
N GLY A 41 -0.84 -50.77 6.70
CA GLY A 41 -1.82 -49.71 6.59
C GLY A 41 -1.39 -48.37 7.18
N VAL A 42 -1.63 -47.32 6.39
CA VAL A 42 -2.09 -46.01 6.86
C VAL A 42 -3.07 -45.51 5.80
N THR A 43 -4.34 -45.36 6.16
CA THR A 43 -5.36 -44.73 5.31
C THR A 43 -5.15 -43.22 5.38
N PHE A 44 -4.65 -42.60 4.32
CA PHE A 44 -4.79 -41.17 4.09
C PHE A 44 -5.96 -40.98 3.11
N ASP A 45 -6.95 -40.18 3.48
CA ASP A 45 -7.99 -39.72 2.55
C ASP A 45 -7.33 -38.76 1.55
N PHE A 46 -7.08 -39.23 0.33
CA PHE A 46 -6.44 -38.46 -0.74
C PHE A 46 -7.48 -37.76 -1.63
N GLU A 47 -8.25 -36.83 -1.06
CA GLU A 47 -9.04 -35.86 -1.87
C GLU A 47 -8.31 -34.53 -2.12
N ASP A 48 -7.12 -34.32 -1.54
CA ASP A 48 -6.37 -33.08 -1.75
C ASP A 48 -5.57 -33.10 -3.06
N ALA A 49 -6.19 -32.57 -4.11
CA ALA A 49 -5.50 -32.26 -5.36
C ALA A 49 -4.57 -31.04 -5.16
N LEU A 50 -3.25 -31.26 -5.27
CA LEU A 50 -2.27 -30.17 -5.34
C LEU A 50 -2.34 -29.50 -6.72
N THR A 51 -2.90 -28.29 -6.77
CA THR A 51 -2.93 -27.48 -7.99
C THR A 51 -1.71 -26.58 -8.04
N PHE A 52 -0.91 -26.69 -9.11
CA PHE A 52 0.23 -25.80 -9.35
C PHE A 52 -0.12 -24.80 -10.45
N ASP A 53 0.04 -23.52 -10.19
CA ASP A 53 -0.01 -22.47 -11.20
C ASP A 53 1.37 -22.35 -11.86
N LEU A 54 1.47 -22.78 -13.12
CA LEU A 54 2.72 -22.84 -13.87
C LEU A 54 2.55 -22.12 -15.22
N GLY A 55 3.39 -21.12 -15.46
CA GLY A 55 3.53 -20.45 -16.75
C GLY A 55 4.46 -21.20 -17.69
N VAL A 56 4.27 -21.01 -19.00
CA VAL A 56 5.20 -21.53 -20.02
C VAL A 56 6.48 -20.67 -20.04
N ARG A 57 7.61 -21.25 -19.62
CA ARG A 57 8.92 -20.61 -19.62
C ARG A 57 9.63 -20.71 -20.96
N ARG A 58 9.51 -21.86 -21.64
CA ARG A 58 10.13 -22.08 -22.96
C ARG A 58 9.29 -23.02 -23.80
N VAL A 59 9.17 -22.70 -25.08
CA VAL A 59 8.67 -23.61 -26.10
C VAL A 59 9.81 -23.91 -27.06
N ALA A 60 10.12 -25.18 -27.27
CA ALA A 60 11.08 -25.62 -28.28
C ALA A 60 10.41 -26.64 -29.17
N THR A 61 10.46 -26.46 -30.49
CA THR A 61 9.88 -27.43 -31.44
C THR A 61 11.01 -28.16 -32.13
N ASP A 62 11.01 -29.49 -32.07
CA ASP A 62 11.91 -30.30 -32.88
C ASP A 62 11.41 -30.31 -34.34
N GLU A 63 12.11 -29.59 -35.22
CA GLU A 63 11.74 -29.42 -36.62
C GLU A 63 11.72 -30.73 -37.42
N LYS A 64 12.44 -31.77 -36.97
CA LYS A 64 12.45 -33.07 -37.65
C LYS A 64 11.25 -33.93 -37.30
N THR A 65 10.69 -33.74 -36.11
CA THR A 65 9.58 -34.57 -35.60
C THR A 65 8.27 -33.79 -35.46
N GLY A 66 8.31 -32.46 -35.59
CA GLY A 66 7.16 -31.57 -35.41
C GLY A 66 6.63 -31.51 -33.97
N ARG A 67 7.39 -32.00 -32.98
CA ARG A 67 6.93 -32.10 -31.59
C ARG A 67 7.39 -30.89 -30.78
N PRO A 68 6.47 -30.17 -30.12
CA PRO A 68 6.83 -29.11 -29.18
C PRO A 68 7.16 -29.71 -27.80
N THR A 69 8.25 -29.24 -27.22
CA THR A 69 8.65 -29.42 -25.83
C THR A 69 8.35 -28.13 -25.08
N LEU A 70 7.51 -28.23 -24.05
CA LEU A 70 7.19 -27.12 -23.15
C LEU A 70 8.02 -27.26 -21.87
N THR A 71 8.71 -26.19 -21.49
CA THR A 71 9.27 -26.04 -20.16
C THR A 71 8.34 -25.13 -19.37
N LEU A 72 7.76 -25.64 -18.29
CA LEU A 72 6.88 -24.89 -17.40
C LEU A 72 7.68 -24.40 -16.19
N ALA A 73 7.27 -23.27 -15.61
CA ALA A 73 7.88 -22.71 -14.41
C ALA A 73 6.84 -21.94 -13.60
N SER A 74 7.03 -21.87 -12.28
CA SER A 74 6.25 -20.97 -11.44
C SER A 74 6.59 -19.51 -11.74
N ASP A 75 5.71 -18.59 -11.34
CA ASP A 75 5.94 -17.15 -11.47
C ASP A 75 7.25 -16.68 -10.83
N GLU A 76 7.63 -17.29 -9.71
CA GLU A 76 8.89 -16.99 -9.02
C GLU A 76 10.12 -17.40 -9.86
N ALA A 77 10.05 -18.55 -10.53
CA ALA A 77 11.12 -19.01 -11.42
C ALA A 77 11.17 -18.21 -12.73
N LEU A 78 10.05 -17.64 -13.18
CA LEU A 78 10.00 -16.70 -14.31
C LEU A 78 10.58 -15.33 -13.93
N LEU A 79 10.34 -14.86 -12.71
CA LEU A 79 10.92 -13.62 -12.17
C LEU A 79 12.45 -13.65 -12.14
N GLN A 80 13.05 -14.81 -11.91
CA GLN A 80 14.51 -15.00 -11.91
C GLN A 80 15.15 -14.91 -13.31
N ASP A 81 14.37 -15.05 -14.40
CA ASP A 81 14.87 -14.93 -15.77
C ASP A 81 15.03 -13.47 -16.24
N TYR A 82 14.47 -12.51 -15.51
CA TYR A 82 14.63 -11.10 -15.82
C TYR A 82 16.06 -10.66 -15.52
N ARG A 83 16.91 -10.73 -16.55
CA ARG A 83 18.26 -10.17 -16.53
C ARG A 83 18.17 -8.65 -16.34
N ARG A 84 18.95 -8.14 -15.38
CA ARG A 84 19.17 -6.70 -15.16
C ARG A 84 19.51 -6.03 -16.51
N ILE A 85 18.63 -5.13 -16.96
CA ILE A 85 18.85 -4.35 -18.19
C ILE A 85 20.14 -3.54 -17.98
N GLU A 86 21.08 -3.63 -18.93
CA GLU A 86 22.28 -2.79 -18.90
C GLU A 86 21.87 -1.30 -18.88
N PRO A 87 22.54 -0.45 -18.10
CA PRO A 87 22.17 0.95 -17.99
C PRO A 87 22.41 1.64 -19.34
N THR A 88 21.36 1.80 -20.14
CA THR A 88 21.34 2.79 -21.21
C THR A 88 21.39 4.18 -20.59
N VAL A 89 22.33 4.99 -21.08
CA VAL A 89 22.45 6.41 -20.71
C VAL A 89 21.10 7.08 -20.94
N PHE A 90 20.57 7.68 -19.88
CA PHE A 90 19.32 8.41 -19.90
C PHE A 90 19.45 9.64 -20.82
N ASP A 91 18.76 9.62 -21.96
CA ASP A 91 18.57 10.78 -22.84
C ASP A 91 17.18 11.40 -22.54
N PRO A 92 17.11 12.59 -21.89
CA PRO A 92 15.85 13.23 -21.53
C PRO A 92 15.03 13.74 -22.74
N VAL A 93 15.53 13.66 -23.97
CA VAL A 93 14.88 14.27 -25.16
C VAL A 93 13.84 13.34 -25.82
N GLN A 94 13.76 12.06 -25.45
CA GLN A 94 12.99 11.04 -26.22
C GLN A 94 11.76 10.44 -25.52
N GLN A 95 11.27 10.98 -24.39
CA GLN A 95 10.02 10.43 -23.82
C GLN A 95 8.76 11.00 -24.48
N GLN A 96 8.11 10.15 -25.29
CA GLN A 96 6.65 10.17 -25.39
C GLN A 96 6.03 9.63 -24.09
N PRO A 97 4.97 10.26 -23.56
CA PRO A 97 4.32 9.84 -22.34
C PRO A 97 3.37 8.68 -22.63
N GLY A 98 3.81 7.45 -22.40
CA GLY A 98 2.94 6.28 -22.50
C GLY A 98 3.70 4.96 -22.48
N GLY A 99 4.10 4.48 -21.29
CA GLY A 99 4.63 3.13 -21.18
C GLY A 99 5.08 2.74 -19.77
N ALA A 100 4.29 1.85 -19.15
CA ALA A 100 4.57 1.03 -17.95
C ALA A 100 4.62 1.82 -16.60
N VAL A 101 3.97 1.43 -15.50
CA VAL A 101 3.60 0.11 -14.95
C VAL A 101 2.32 0.28 -14.12
N SER A 102 1.22 -0.36 -14.49
CA SER A 102 0.06 -0.56 -13.62
C SER A 102 -0.26 -2.05 -13.59
N GLN A 103 0.43 -2.79 -12.72
CA GLN A 103 -0.05 -4.12 -12.32
C GLN A 103 -0.72 -4.00 -10.96
N PRO A 104 -2.02 -4.34 -10.84
CA PRO A 104 -2.69 -4.41 -9.55
C PRO A 104 -1.98 -5.44 -8.66
N GLY A 105 -1.46 -5.00 -7.52
CA GLY A 105 -0.86 -5.90 -6.51
C GLY A 105 0.62 -5.71 -6.25
N SER A 106 1.26 -4.70 -6.86
CA SER A 106 2.64 -4.35 -6.52
C SER A 106 2.77 -3.84 -5.08
N VAL A 107 3.98 -3.97 -4.50
CA VAL A 107 4.32 -3.38 -3.19
C VAL A 107 4.03 -1.88 -3.15
N LEU A 108 4.21 -1.19 -4.27
CA LEU A 108 3.89 0.24 -4.42
C LEU A 108 2.38 0.50 -4.31
N ASP A 109 1.52 -0.35 -4.90
CA ASP A 109 0.07 -0.24 -4.72
C ASP A 109 -0.34 -0.48 -3.27
N ALA A 110 0.27 -1.45 -2.60
CA ALA A 110 0.00 -1.74 -1.19
C ALA A 110 0.43 -0.57 -0.28
N VAL A 111 1.61 -0.01 -0.52
CA VAL A 111 2.10 1.19 0.19
C VAL A 111 1.20 2.38 -0.07
N ASN A 112 0.79 2.63 -1.31
CA ASN A 112 -0.09 3.74 -1.67
C ASN A 112 -1.50 3.59 -1.05
N ARG A 113 -2.09 2.38 -1.06
CA ARG A 113 -3.37 2.11 -0.40
C ARG A 113 -3.28 2.26 1.11
N ALA A 114 -2.19 1.80 1.71
CA ALA A 114 -2.04 1.82 3.14
C ALA A 114 -1.72 3.22 3.70
N LEU A 115 -0.99 4.06 2.94
CA LEU A 115 -0.83 5.47 3.26
C LEU A 115 -2.17 6.23 3.23
N ALA A 116 -3.15 5.78 2.43
CA ALA A 116 -4.50 6.34 2.40
C ALA A 116 -5.33 6.01 3.66
N VAL A 117 -5.10 4.86 4.31
CA VAL A 117 -5.85 4.40 5.49
C VAL A 117 -5.31 5.00 6.80
N VAL A 118 -4.00 5.28 6.89
CA VAL A 118 -3.36 5.83 8.09
C VAL A 118 -3.74 7.30 8.36
N GLY A 119 -4.41 7.98 7.42
CA GLY A 119 -4.85 9.38 7.55
C GLY A 119 -5.97 9.65 8.57
N GLU A 120 -6.66 8.61 9.08
CA GLU A 120 -7.89 8.77 9.87
C GLU A 120 -7.67 8.92 11.40
N GLN A 121 -6.47 8.65 11.93
CA GLN A 121 -6.27 8.46 13.38
C GLN A 121 -5.03 9.18 13.97
N ILE A 122 -4.64 10.36 13.49
CA ILE A 122 -3.65 11.24 14.15
C ILE A 122 -4.33 12.58 14.42
N GLY A 123 -4.13 13.15 15.62
CA GLY A 123 -4.36 14.58 15.82
C GLY A 123 -3.54 15.39 14.81
N ASP A 124 -4.27 15.93 13.83
CA ASP A 124 -3.93 16.90 12.79
C ASP A 124 -2.57 16.79 12.08
N VAL A 125 -2.31 15.62 11.50
CA VAL A 125 -1.79 15.57 10.11
C VAL A 125 -2.51 14.44 9.39
N SER A 126 -3.71 14.73 8.88
CA SER A 126 -4.46 13.82 8.00
C SER A 126 -3.84 13.86 6.60
N PHE A 127 -3.25 12.76 6.15
CA PHE A 127 -3.06 12.53 4.72
C PHE A 127 -4.38 11.99 4.17
N THR A 128 -5.30 12.91 3.90
CA THR A 128 -6.48 12.56 3.09
C THR A 128 -5.99 12.41 1.67
N VAL A 129 -5.76 11.18 1.22
CA VAL A 129 -5.72 10.92 -0.23
C VAL A 129 -7.11 11.34 -0.71
N PRO A 130 -7.21 12.33 -1.61
CA PRO A 130 -8.51 12.80 -2.04
C PRO A 130 -9.16 11.69 -2.88
N ILE A 131 -9.96 10.84 -2.24
CA ILE A 131 -10.78 9.87 -2.94
C ILE A 131 -11.94 10.67 -3.52
N SER A 132 -12.02 10.71 -4.85
CA SER A 132 -13.19 11.28 -5.51
C SER A 132 -14.41 10.49 -5.07
N VAL A 133 -15.38 11.15 -4.45
CA VAL A 133 -16.68 10.50 -4.16
C VAL A 133 -17.50 10.30 -5.43
N LEU A 134 -17.10 10.92 -6.54
CA LEU A 134 -17.76 10.78 -7.83
C LEU A 134 -17.28 9.51 -8.56
N HIS A 135 -18.25 8.66 -8.88
CA HIS A 135 -18.07 7.61 -9.89
C HIS A 135 -17.97 8.25 -11.28
N ASN A 136 -17.07 7.72 -12.12
CA ASN A 136 -16.87 8.17 -13.50
C ASN A 136 -16.57 9.69 -13.64
N HIS A 137 -15.62 10.18 -12.84
CA HIS A 137 -15.23 11.60 -12.83
C HIS A 137 -14.52 12.10 -14.10
N SER A 138 -13.95 11.17 -14.88
CA SER A 138 -13.29 11.43 -16.16
C SER A 138 -14.23 11.21 -17.36
N PHE A 139 -15.49 10.83 -17.14
CA PHE A 139 -16.49 10.64 -18.19
C PHE A 139 -16.06 9.70 -19.31
N GLU A 140 -15.26 8.67 -19.01
CA GLU A 140 -14.77 7.72 -20.04
C GLU A 140 -15.84 6.73 -20.48
N VAL A 141 -16.83 6.47 -19.62
CA VAL A 141 -17.89 5.48 -19.90
C VAL A 141 -19.16 6.17 -20.38
N ASP A 142 -19.70 7.11 -19.60
CA ASP A 142 -20.96 7.79 -19.87
C ASP A 142 -21.07 9.15 -19.15
N ALA A 143 -22.24 9.76 -19.23
CA ALA A 143 -22.65 10.92 -18.43
C ALA A 143 -23.92 10.64 -17.61
N GLU A 144 -24.23 9.37 -17.31
CA GLU A 144 -25.54 8.95 -16.77
C GLU A 144 -25.87 9.59 -15.41
N ASN A 145 -24.82 9.79 -14.61
CA ASN A 145 -24.91 10.41 -13.30
C ASN A 145 -25.06 11.92 -13.35
N TRP A 146 -25.09 12.53 -14.53
CA TRP A 146 -25.08 13.97 -14.72
C TRP A 146 -26.31 14.40 -15.53
N ARG A 147 -27.22 15.16 -14.91
CA ARG A 147 -28.52 15.49 -15.52
C ARG A 147 -28.72 16.99 -15.68
N PRO A 148 -29.32 17.45 -16.81
CA PRO A 148 -29.67 18.86 -16.96
C PRO A 148 -30.76 19.26 -15.95
N LEU A 149 -30.70 20.48 -15.42
CA LEU A 149 -31.72 21.03 -14.52
C LEU A 149 -33.10 21.07 -15.18
N ASP A 150 -33.12 21.44 -16.45
CA ASP A 150 -34.33 21.61 -17.24
C ASP A 150 -34.05 21.41 -18.74
N SER A 151 -35.10 21.48 -19.56
CA SER A 151 -35.06 21.20 -20.99
C SER A 151 -34.22 22.17 -21.83
N ARG A 152 -33.77 23.31 -21.26
CA ARG A 152 -32.93 24.29 -21.96
C ARG A 152 -31.50 23.78 -22.14
N PHE A 153 -31.13 22.70 -21.47
CA PHE A 153 -29.82 22.11 -21.53
C PHE A 153 -29.86 20.65 -21.96
N ALA A 154 -28.82 20.23 -22.67
CA ALA A 154 -28.54 18.83 -22.95
C ALA A 154 -27.20 18.47 -22.35
N VAL A 155 -27.16 17.37 -21.60
CA VAL A 155 -25.96 16.79 -21.01
C VAL A 155 -25.67 15.48 -21.71
N SER A 156 -24.44 15.29 -22.14
CA SER A 156 -24.00 14.10 -22.87
C SER A 156 -22.49 13.92 -22.67
N GLN A 157 -21.99 12.69 -22.80
CA GLN A 157 -20.55 12.48 -22.97
C GLN A 157 -20.09 13.05 -24.31
N SER A 158 -18.89 13.64 -24.38
CA SER A 158 -18.22 14.02 -25.62
C SER A 158 -16.90 13.32 -25.77
N THR A 159 -16.66 12.75 -26.94
CA THR A 159 -15.40 12.15 -27.36
C THR A 159 -14.58 13.04 -28.30
N VAL A 160 -15.06 14.25 -28.56
CA VAL A 160 -14.43 15.21 -29.49
C VAL A 160 -13.52 16.18 -28.76
N THR A 161 -13.85 16.51 -27.51
CA THR A 161 -13.11 17.46 -26.69
C THR A 161 -13.00 16.91 -25.29
N SER A 162 -11.84 16.33 -24.96
CA SER A 162 -11.52 15.86 -23.61
C SER A 162 -10.26 16.57 -23.09
N ARG A 163 -10.10 16.61 -21.77
CA ARG A 163 -8.88 17.10 -21.11
C ARG A 163 -7.93 15.94 -20.89
N SER A 164 -8.45 14.84 -20.36
CA SER A 164 -7.74 13.57 -20.21
C SER A 164 -8.51 12.45 -20.91
N GLY A 165 -7.84 11.34 -21.20
CA GLY A 165 -8.45 10.17 -21.83
C GLY A 165 -9.27 10.47 -23.10
N THR A 166 -10.41 9.80 -23.23
CA THR A 166 -11.24 9.82 -24.44
C THR A 166 -12.60 10.48 -24.25
N GLY A 167 -13.00 10.79 -23.02
CA GLY A 167 -14.30 11.35 -22.69
C GLY A 167 -14.24 12.68 -21.96
N SER A 168 -15.33 13.45 -22.04
CA SER A 168 -15.63 14.56 -21.13
C SER A 168 -17.14 14.76 -21.03
N LEU A 169 -17.57 15.54 -20.04
CA LEU A 169 -18.94 15.99 -19.96
C LEU A 169 -19.17 17.18 -20.90
N ARG A 170 -20.15 17.06 -21.79
CA ARG A 170 -20.61 18.14 -22.65
C ARG A 170 -21.97 18.65 -22.19
N VAL A 171 -22.03 19.95 -21.91
CA VAL A 171 -23.24 20.69 -21.56
C VAL A 171 -23.58 21.67 -22.68
N ALA A 172 -24.63 21.39 -23.44
CA ALA A 172 -25.07 22.19 -24.59
C ALA A 172 -26.35 22.97 -24.32
N TYR A 173 -26.43 24.17 -24.88
CA TYR A 173 -27.54 25.11 -24.66
C TYR A 173 -28.53 24.96 -25.81
N ASN A 174 -29.70 24.39 -25.53
CA ASN A 174 -30.74 24.16 -26.55
C ASN A 174 -31.47 25.45 -26.92
N THR A 175 -31.52 26.40 -25.99
CA THR A 175 -32.15 27.72 -26.16
C THR A 175 -31.24 28.80 -25.62
N ALA A 176 -31.25 29.99 -26.22
CA ALA A 176 -30.54 31.14 -25.66
C ALA A 176 -31.13 31.51 -24.29
N ILE A 177 -30.27 31.72 -23.31
CA ILE A 177 -30.69 32.08 -21.94
C ILE A 177 -30.19 33.49 -21.67
N PRO A 178 -31.10 34.46 -21.45
CA PRO A 178 -30.70 35.79 -21.00
C PRO A 178 -30.04 35.68 -19.63
N SER A 179 -29.13 36.61 -19.30
CA SER A 179 -28.54 36.72 -17.97
C SER A 179 -29.66 36.98 -16.95
N LEU A 180 -30.19 35.92 -16.36
CA LEU A 180 -31.12 36.00 -15.25
C LEU A 180 -30.32 36.14 -13.96
N PRO A 181 -30.93 36.56 -12.85
CA PRO A 181 -30.32 36.44 -11.53
C PRO A 181 -30.17 34.97 -11.08
N PHE A 182 -30.82 34.02 -11.78
CA PHE A 182 -30.73 32.57 -11.53
C PHE A 182 -30.79 31.73 -12.84
N PRO A 183 -29.91 31.93 -13.84
CA PRO A 183 -29.87 31.07 -15.01
C PRO A 183 -29.05 29.83 -14.63
N GLY A 184 -29.68 28.66 -14.51
CA GLY A 184 -29.00 27.48 -13.99
C GLY A 184 -28.91 26.36 -15.01
N THR A 185 -27.76 26.19 -15.69
CA THR A 185 -27.31 24.87 -16.15
C THR A 185 -27.02 24.02 -14.90
N ALA A 186 -27.98 23.53 -14.13
CA ALA A 186 -27.59 22.54 -13.11
C ALA A 186 -27.20 21.27 -13.85
N VAL A 187 -26.01 20.77 -13.57
CA VAL A 187 -25.75 19.35 -13.75
C VAL A 187 -25.77 18.71 -12.38
N VAL A 188 -26.84 17.98 -12.08
CA VAL A 188 -27.02 17.31 -10.79
C VAL A 188 -26.32 15.97 -10.86
N THR A 189 -25.44 15.70 -9.88
CA THR A 189 -24.84 14.37 -9.70
C THR A 189 -25.84 13.45 -9.02
N GLN A 190 -26.19 12.33 -9.65
CA GLN A 190 -26.84 11.19 -9.00
C GLN A 190 -25.85 10.03 -8.87
N PRO A 191 -25.96 9.18 -7.84
CA PRO A 191 -26.93 9.23 -6.74
C PRO A 191 -26.63 10.36 -5.74
N TYR A 192 -27.66 10.76 -4.98
CA TYR A 192 -27.54 11.70 -3.88
C TYR A 192 -26.47 11.22 -2.91
N TYR A 193 -25.44 12.03 -2.69
CA TYR A 193 -24.44 11.74 -1.68
C TYR A 193 -24.96 12.27 -0.33
N ASP A 194 -25.21 11.35 0.62
CA ASP A 194 -25.48 11.73 2.02
C ASP A 194 -24.14 12.21 2.63
N LEU A 195 -23.93 13.52 2.54
CA LEU A 195 -22.69 14.20 2.89
C LEU A 195 -22.88 14.82 4.27
N ALA A 196 -22.47 14.10 5.32
CA ALA A 196 -22.54 14.60 6.69
C ALA A 196 -22.02 16.05 6.79
N VAL A 197 -22.76 16.87 7.55
CA VAL A 197 -22.43 18.28 7.81
C VAL A 197 -20.97 18.33 8.27
N ASN A 198 -20.15 19.18 7.65
CA ASN A 198 -18.75 19.52 7.98
C ASN A 198 -17.61 18.87 7.18
N GLU A 199 -17.85 18.04 6.15
CA GLU A 199 -16.73 17.26 5.56
C GLU A 199 -16.53 17.34 4.05
N VAL A 200 -17.08 18.31 3.32
CA VAL A 200 -16.90 18.32 1.85
C VAL A 200 -16.04 19.46 1.39
N ASN A 201 -15.03 19.15 0.60
CA ASN A 201 -14.31 20.11 -0.21
C ASN A 201 -14.55 19.77 -1.68
N PHE A 202 -15.05 20.74 -2.45
CA PHE A 202 -15.07 20.56 -3.89
C PHE A 202 -13.63 20.69 -4.41
N GLY A 203 -13.13 19.59 -4.95
CA GLY A 203 -11.71 19.43 -5.04
C GLY A 203 -11.09 20.17 -6.19
N GLN A 204 -11.60 19.87 -7.36
CA GLN A 204 -11.14 20.39 -8.63
C GLN A 204 -12.06 19.90 -9.74
N MET A 205 -12.19 20.69 -10.79
CA MET A 205 -12.66 20.25 -12.09
C MET A 205 -11.87 20.98 -13.17
N TRP A 206 -11.75 20.38 -14.34
CA TRP A 206 -11.26 21.05 -15.52
C TRP A 206 -12.44 21.50 -16.35
N VAL A 207 -12.41 22.75 -16.80
CA VAL A 207 -13.48 23.31 -17.63
C VAL A 207 -12.92 23.91 -18.90
N TYR A 208 -13.71 23.86 -19.96
CA TYR A 208 -13.43 24.54 -21.21
C TYR A 208 -14.72 25.03 -21.86
N THR A 209 -14.73 26.28 -22.31
CA THR A 209 -15.82 26.88 -23.08
C THR A 209 -15.23 27.79 -24.15
N ALA A 210 -15.88 27.87 -25.31
CA ALA A 210 -15.49 28.82 -26.35
C ALA A 210 -16.05 30.24 -26.11
N THR A 211 -16.94 30.40 -25.13
CA THR A 211 -17.59 31.68 -24.80
C THR A 211 -17.30 32.04 -23.34
N ALA A 212 -17.09 33.32 -23.06
CA ALA A 212 -16.85 33.80 -21.69
C ALA A 212 -18.07 33.50 -20.82
N ARG A 213 -17.85 32.82 -19.70
CA ARG A 213 -18.89 32.36 -18.78
C ARG A 213 -18.44 32.50 -17.33
N GLN A 214 -19.39 32.66 -16.43
CA GLN A 214 -19.16 32.56 -14.98
C GLN A 214 -19.76 31.26 -14.50
N LEU A 215 -18.90 30.36 -14.03
CA LEU A 215 -19.34 29.12 -13.42
C LEU A 215 -19.47 29.34 -11.93
N ALA A 216 -20.54 28.77 -11.40
CA ALA A 216 -20.86 28.79 -10.00
C ALA A 216 -21.03 27.36 -9.49
N LEU A 217 -20.60 27.16 -8.26
CA LEU A 217 -20.82 25.94 -7.50
C LEU A 217 -21.72 26.28 -6.32
N ARG A 218 -22.77 25.49 -6.16
CA ARG A 218 -23.77 25.67 -5.11
C ARG A 218 -24.11 24.35 -4.45
N THR A 219 -24.35 24.43 -3.15
CA THR A 219 -24.93 23.35 -2.35
C THR A 219 -26.42 23.60 -2.16
N ALA A 220 -27.24 22.57 -2.28
CA ALA A 220 -28.68 22.63 -2.03
C ALA A 220 -29.07 21.61 -0.97
N ASP A 221 -29.76 22.06 0.08
CA ASP A 221 -30.45 21.17 1.00
C ASP A 221 -31.66 20.55 0.30
N LEU A 222 -31.59 19.25 0.04
CA LEU A 222 -32.67 18.53 -0.62
C LEU A 222 -33.97 18.50 0.17
N ALA A 223 -33.90 18.59 1.51
CA ALA A 223 -35.09 18.52 2.35
C ALA A 223 -35.89 19.83 2.33
N THR A 224 -35.19 20.97 2.25
CA THR A 224 -35.81 22.30 2.34
C THR A 224 -35.76 23.10 1.04
N LEU A 225 -35.02 22.61 0.04
CA LEU A 225 -34.65 23.33 -1.19
C LEU A 225 -33.96 24.67 -0.89
N THR A 226 -33.29 24.78 0.26
CA THR A 226 -32.51 25.96 0.64
C THR A 226 -31.12 25.87 0.01
N TYR A 227 -30.70 26.95 -0.63
CA TYR A 227 -29.40 27.04 -1.30
C TYR A 227 -28.34 27.66 -0.39
N GLY A 228 -27.13 27.09 -0.40
CA GLY A 228 -25.94 27.67 0.23
C GLY A 228 -25.37 28.86 -0.53
N THR A 229 -24.27 29.42 -0.02
CA THR A 229 -23.51 30.49 -0.70
C THR A 229 -22.85 29.97 -1.96
N ASP A 230 -22.96 30.74 -3.04
CA ASP A 230 -22.34 30.42 -4.32
C ASP A 230 -20.85 30.71 -4.29
N TRP A 231 -20.04 29.74 -4.68
CA TRP A 231 -18.69 30.02 -5.15
C TRP A 231 -18.75 30.32 -6.65
N MET A 232 -18.02 31.32 -7.13
CA MET A 232 -18.06 31.76 -8.52
C MET A 232 -16.66 32.02 -9.07
N GLU A 233 -16.41 31.60 -10.32
CA GLU A 233 -15.20 31.91 -11.04
C GLU A 233 -15.44 31.94 -12.56
N ALA A 234 -14.70 32.79 -13.28
CA ALA A 234 -14.80 32.91 -14.73
C ALA A 234 -14.16 31.70 -15.42
N ALA A 235 -14.93 31.03 -16.29
CA ALA A 235 -14.44 29.93 -17.11
C ALA A 235 -13.48 30.44 -18.19
N PRO A 236 -12.45 29.65 -18.56
CA PRO A 236 -11.52 30.01 -19.61
C PRO A 236 -12.22 30.03 -20.98
N THR A 237 -11.88 31.01 -21.82
CA THR A 237 -12.28 31.02 -23.24
C THR A 237 -11.28 30.34 -24.16
N THR A 238 -10.08 30.04 -23.64
CA THR A 238 -8.96 29.47 -24.38
C THR A 238 -8.38 28.28 -23.63
N GLY A 239 -8.71 27.08 -24.08
CA GLY A 239 -8.21 25.82 -23.52
C GLY A 239 -8.79 25.46 -22.16
N TRP A 240 -8.38 24.30 -21.67
CA TRP A 240 -8.79 23.77 -20.38
C TRP A 240 -8.16 24.55 -19.22
N ARG A 241 -8.95 24.87 -18.20
CA ARG A 241 -8.48 25.45 -16.94
C ARG A 241 -9.04 24.68 -15.77
N GLN A 242 -8.20 24.47 -14.77
CA GLN A 242 -8.60 23.92 -13.49
C GLN A 242 -9.34 24.97 -12.66
N MET A 243 -10.45 24.56 -12.06
CA MET A 243 -11.26 25.32 -11.12
C MET A 243 -11.36 24.54 -9.82
N SER A 244 -11.18 25.20 -8.68
CA SER A 244 -11.22 24.55 -7.35
C SER A 244 -11.93 25.43 -6.33
N ALA A 245 -12.69 24.83 -5.43
CA ALA A 245 -13.55 25.56 -4.49
C ALA A 245 -13.75 24.80 -3.18
N THR A 246 -13.48 25.43 -2.04
CA THR A 246 -13.88 24.87 -0.75
C THR A 246 -15.31 25.31 -0.44
N ILE A 247 -16.27 24.38 -0.41
CA ILE A 247 -17.67 24.67 -0.06
C ILE A 247 -18.08 23.80 1.11
N VAL A 248 -18.36 24.44 2.24
CA VAL A 248 -18.86 23.76 3.44
C VAL A 248 -20.39 23.69 3.37
N PRO A 249 -20.99 22.50 3.23
CA PRO A 249 -22.44 22.38 3.24
C PRO A 249 -23.03 22.74 4.60
N THR A 250 -24.15 23.44 4.61
CA THR A 250 -24.87 23.82 5.84
C THR A 250 -25.82 22.74 6.35
N THR A 251 -26.08 21.70 5.55
CA THR A 251 -26.99 20.59 5.85
C THR A 251 -26.39 19.25 5.40
N PRO A 252 -26.84 18.10 5.94
CA PRO A 252 -26.21 16.79 5.68
C PRO A 252 -26.58 16.17 4.32
N ARG A 253 -27.56 16.73 3.62
CA ARG A 253 -28.02 16.23 2.32
C ARG A 253 -27.87 17.31 1.30
N VAL A 254 -26.79 17.21 0.52
CA VAL A 254 -26.36 18.28 -0.35
C VAL A 254 -26.30 17.81 -1.78
N ASP A 255 -27.08 18.49 -2.62
CA ASP A 255 -26.86 18.48 -4.06
C ASP A 255 -25.74 19.46 -4.39
N LEU A 256 -24.67 18.96 -5.00
CA LEU A 256 -23.68 19.81 -5.64
C LEU A 256 -24.15 20.13 -7.04
N THR A 257 -24.27 21.42 -7.32
CA THR A 257 -24.65 21.92 -8.64
C THR A 257 -23.55 22.78 -9.22
N ILE A 258 -23.03 22.40 -10.39
CA ILE A 258 -22.27 23.29 -11.27
C ILE A 258 -23.29 24.01 -12.14
N TYR A 259 -23.25 25.34 -12.24
CA TYR A 259 -24.11 26.11 -13.16
C TYR A 259 -23.45 27.37 -13.71
N ASP A 260 -23.94 27.87 -14.85
CA ASP A 260 -23.43 29.05 -15.55
C ASP A 260 -24.34 30.25 -15.33
N MET A 261 -23.83 31.26 -14.63
CA MET A 261 -24.59 32.47 -14.29
C MET A 261 -24.70 33.50 -15.41
N THR A 262 -23.83 33.42 -16.43
CA THR A 262 -23.82 34.44 -17.49
C THR A 262 -24.93 34.17 -18.52
N GLY A 263 -25.40 32.92 -18.58
CA GLY A 263 -26.18 32.44 -19.70
C GLY A 263 -25.31 32.30 -20.95
N GLY A 264 -25.91 31.80 -22.03
CA GLY A 264 -25.19 31.60 -23.28
C GLY A 264 -26.14 31.65 -24.47
N PRO A 265 -25.62 31.99 -25.67
CA PRO A 265 -26.40 31.86 -26.89
C PRO A 265 -26.76 30.39 -27.13
N SER A 266 -27.87 30.17 -27.82
CA SER A 266 -28.26 28.83 -28.29
C SER A 266 -27.12 28.18 -29.06
N GLY A 267 -26.85 26.90 -28.80
CA GLY A 267 -25.77 26.13 -29.42
C GLY A 267 -24.40 26.29 -28.77
N SER A 268 -24.22 27.19 -27.81
CA SER A 268 -22.97 27.28 -27.05
C SER A 268 -22.78 26.06 -26.13
N VAL A 269 -21.52 25.68 -25.90
CA VAL A 269 -21.14 24.44 -25.21
C VAL A 269 -20.14 24.72 -24.10
N LEU A 270 -20.33 24.08 -22.96
CA LEU A 270 -19.36 23.95 -21.87
C LEU A 270 -18.91 22.49 -21.79
N TYR A 271 -17.61 22.29 -21.67
CA TYR A 271 -17.00 21.00 -21.37
C TYR A 271 -16.48 20.98 -19.93
N VAL A 272 -16.71 19.87 -19.24
CA VAL A 272 -16.22 19.62 -17.88
C VAL A 272 -15.53 18.25 -17.86
N ASP A 273 -14.39 18.15 -17.20
CA ASP A 273 -13.61 16.91 -17.13
C ASP A 273 -12.88 16.79 -15.79
N ASP A 274 -12.45 15.58 -15.44
CA ASP A 274 -11.68 15.24 -14.23
C ASP A 274 -12.26 15.86 -12.95
N VAL A 275 -13.56 15.66 -12.72
CA VAL A 275 -14.25 16.24 -11.56
C VAL A 275 -13.93 15.45 -10.28
N VAL A 276 -13.16 16.06 -9.40
CA VAL A 276 -12.83 15.44 -8.11
C VAL A 276 -13.54 16.18 -7.00
N ILE A 277 -14.35 15.44 -6.23
CA ILE A 277 -14.93 15.89 -4.96
C ILE A 277 -14.30 15.05 -3.87
N TYR A 278 -13.64 15.65 -2.90
CA TYR A 278 -13.05 14.90 -1.78
C TYR A 278 -13.73 15.24 -0.46
N ARG A 279 -13.83 14.21 0.39
CA ARG A 279 -14.28 14.35 1.77
C ARG A 279 -13.07 14.69 2.66
N GLY A 280 -13.21 15.66 3.56
CA GLY A 280 -12.20 16.07 4.54
C GLY A 280 -11.77 17.53 4.40
N GLY A 281 -11.82 18.29 5.50
CA GLY A 281 -11.49 19.72 5.58
C GLY A 281 -10.00 20.03 5.37
N PHE A 282 -9.59 20.47 4.17
CA PHE A 282 -8.33 21.20 3.96
C PHE A 282 -8.47 22.64 4.49
N THR A 283 -8.78 22.83 5.78
CA THR A 283 -8.61 24.15 6.42
C THR A 283 -7.16 24.36 6.86
N ASP A 284 -6.38 23.30 7.01
CA ASP A 284 -4.93 23.40 7.04
C ASP A 284 -4.43 23.45 5.59
N ARG A 285 -3.96 24.63 5.17
CA ARG A 285 -2.93 24.71 4.12
C ARG A 285 -1.91 23.62 4.45
N PRO A 286 -1.47 22.79 3.49
CA PRO A 286 -0.55 21.71 3.78
C PRO A 286 0.55 22.26 4.67
N SER A 287 0.59 21.80 5.93
CA SER A 287 1.73 22.09 6.77
C SER A 287 2.95 21.72 5.93
N SER A 288 3.99 22.55 5.95
CA SER A 288 5.12 22.54 5.03
C SER A 288 6.02 21.29 5.11
N ARG A 289 5.44 20.13 5.45
CA ARG A 289 6.03 18.82 5.60
C ARG A 289 5.53 17.82 4.55
N VAL A 290 4.98 18.29 3.43
CA VAL A 290 5.02 17.46 2.22
C VAL A 290 6.52 17.25 1.94
N PRO A 291 7.03 16.01 2.00
CA PRO A 291 8.40 15.74 1.63
C PRO A 291 8.60 16.34 0.23
N SER A 292 9.67 17.11 0.01
CA SER A 292 9.91 17.72 -1.31
C SER A 292 9.83 16.61 -2.37
N GLN A 293 9.35 16.92 -3.58
CA GLN A 293 9.23 15.93 -4.66
C GLN A 293 10.55 15.19 -4.91
N GLU A 294 11.68 15.82 -4.58
CA GLU A 294 13.03 15.23 -4.60
C GLU A 294 13.23 14.13 -3.55
N SER A 295 12.62 14.22 -2.38
CA SER A 295 12.72 13.21 -1.30
C SER A 295 11.93 11.92 -1.57
N ILE A 296 11.10 11.90 -2.62
CA ILE A 296 10.35 10.72 -3.08
C ILE A 296 11.05 10.10 -4.31
N LYS A 297 12.19 10.64 -4.76
CA LYS A 297 12.89 10.09 -5.92
C LYS A 297 13.56 8.76 -5.55
N TRP A 298 13.12 7.69 -6.18
CA TRP A 298 13.79 6.40 -6.08
C TRP A 298 15.01 6.40 -7.03
N GLU A 299 16.21 6.42 -6.44
CA GLU A 299 17.45 6.39 -7.21
C GLU A 299 17.74 4.99 -7.80
N PRO A 300 18.28 4.90 -9.03
CA PRO A 300 18.69 3.62 -9.61
C PRO A 300 19.71 2.90 -8.72
N GLY A 301 19.46 1.61 -8.44
CA GLY A 301 20.35 0.78 -7.63
C GLY A 301 20.01 0.73 -6.14
N VAL A 302 19.05 1.53 -5.66
CA VAL A 302 18.46 1.39 -4.33
C VAL A 302 17.39 0.30 -4.36
N SER A 303 17.35 -0.61 -3.39
CA SER A 303 16.29 -1.61 -3.33
C SER A 303 14.95 -0.97 -2.94
N ALA A 304 13.83 -1.61 -3.27
CA ALA A 304 12.50 -1.12 -2.87
C ALA A 304 12.40 -0.97 -1.34
N TRP A 305 13.00 -1.90 -0.60
CA TRP A 305 13.03 -1.88 0.84
C TRP A 305 13.88 -0.73 1.39
N ASP A 306 15.09 -0.51 0.84
CA ASP A 306 15.96 0.60 1.28
C ASP A 306 15.33 1.97 1.01
N TYR A 307 14.52 2.07 -0.03
CA TYR A 307 13.75 3.27 -0.35
C TYR A 307 12.54 3.46 0.59
N ILE A 308 11.74 2.40 0.84
CA ILE A 308 10.51 2.48 1.64
C ILE A 308 10.80 2.53 3.14
N LYS A 309 11.81 1.81 3.63
CA LYS A 309 12.10 1.65 5.06
C LYS A 309 12.28 2.98 5.80
N PRO A 310 13.03 3.98 5.30
CA PRO A 310 13.13 5.29 5.95
C PRO A 310 11.78 6.00 6.09
N LEU A 311 10.88 5.83 5.11
CA LEU A 311 9.51 6.38 5.17
C LEU A 311 8.71 5.68 6.27
N LEU A 312 8.75 4.34 6.30
CA LEU A 312 8.10 3.54 7.35
C LEU A 312 8.60 3.94 8.75
N ASP A 313 9.91 4.04 8.93
CA ASP A 313 10.53 4.41 10.20
C ASP A 313 10.14 5.84 10.63
N THR A 314 10.07 6.78 9.68
CA THR A 314 9.68 8.18 9.94
C THR A 314 8.26 8.28 10.50
N TYR A 315 7.34 7.48 9.96
CA TYR A 315 5.95 7.45 10.41
C TYR A 315 5.68 6.38 11.49
N ASN A 316 6.72 5.70 11.97
CA ASN A 316 6.61 4.60 12.93
C ASN A 316 5.59 3.53 12.46
N LEU A 317 5.64 3.21 11.16
CA LEU A 317 4.87 2.19 10.48
C LEU A 317 5.71 0.93 10.28
N LYS A 318 5.04 -0.21 10.15
CA LYS A 318 5.62 -1.52 9.89
C LYS A 318 4.88 -2.17 8.73
N LEU A 319 5.61 -2.44 7.66
CA LEU A 319 5.12 -3.19 6.50
C LEU A 319 5.44 -4.67 6.73
N TRP A 320 4.44 -5.54 6.57
CA TRP A 320 4.59 -6.98 6.66
C TRP A 320 3.64 -7.68 5.68
N CYS A 321 3.89 -8.96 5.40
CA CYS A 321 3.11 -9.77 4.47
C CYS A 321 2.59 -11.00 5.23
N ASP A 322 1.33 -11.36 5.01
CA ASP A 322 0.72 -12.56 5.60
C ASP A 322 0.88 -13.80 4.70
N GLU A 323 0.39 -14.95 5.16
CA GLU A 323 0.41 -16.21 4.44
C GLU A 323 -0.38 -16.19 3.12
N ASN A 324 -1.33 -15.26 2.99
CA ASN A 324 -2.14 -15.05 1.79
C ASN A 324 -1.51 -14.05 0.82
N ARG A 325 -0.24 -13.67 1.05
CA ARG A 325 0.49 -12.66 0.28
C ARG A 325 -0.16 -11.27 0.33
N THR A 326 -0.96 -11.00 1.37
CA THR A 326 -1.54 -9.68 1.60
C THR A 326 -0.56 -8.83 2.40
N TRP A 327 -0.25 -7.65 1.85
CA TRP A 327 0.64 -6.70 2.50
C TRP A 327 -0.14 -5.81 3.46
N HIS A 328 0.34 -5.75 4.70
CA HIS A 328 -0.24 -4.99 5.81
C HIS A 328 0.71 -3.87 6.23
N LEU A 329 0.16 -2.68 6.48
CA LEU A 329 0.88 -1.56 7.05
C LEU A 329 0.28 -1.22 8.42
N THR A 330 1.09 -1.28 9.46
CA THR A 330 0.61 -1.18 10.84
C THR A 330 1.44 -0.18 11.63
N ARG A 331 0.85 0.53 12.60
CA ARG A 331 1.60 1.45 13.47
C ARG A 331 2.26 0.70 14.61
N LEU A 332 3.53 1.00 14.86
CA LEU A 332 4.31 0.37 15.93
C LEU A 332 3.79 0.69 17.35
N ARG A 333 3.08 1.82 17.53
CA ARG A 333 2.60 2.28 18.85
C ARG A 333 1.26 1.69 19.27
N GLU A 334 0.41 1.28 18.32
CA GLU A 334 -0.93 0.75 18.63
C GLU A 334 -0.86 -0.61 19.36
N TYR A 335 0.19 -1.39 19.16
CA TYR A 335 0.35 -2.71 19.79
C TYR A 335 1.02 -2.68 21.17
N ALA A 336 1.77 -1.62 21.49
CA ALA A 336 2.62 -1.59 22.69
C ALA A 336 1.88 -1.15 23.96
N ARG A 337 0.61 -0.75 23.88
CA ARG A 337 -0.18 -0.40 25.08
C ARG A 337 -1.54 -1.07 25.03
N PRO A 338 -1.91 -1.85 26.07
CA PRO A 338 -3.30 -2.16 26.33
C PRO A 338 -3.98 -0.85 26.78
N ARG A 339 -4.29 0.02 25.81
CA ARG A 339 -5.11 1.20 26.05
C ARG A 339 -6.56 0.76 25.94
N ASP A 340 -7.31 1.13 26.97
CA ASP A 340 -8.74 0.92 27.17
C ASP A 340 -9.45 -0.03 26.19
N THR A 341 -9.63 -1.23 26.67
CA THR A 341 -10.09 -2.41 25.92
C THR A 341 -11.57 -2.41 25.54
N SER A 342 -12.27 -1.30 25.74
CA SER A 342 -13.69 -1.15 25.42
C SER A 342 -13.95 -0.93 23.93
N ASP A 343 -12.99 -0.37 23.18
CA ASP A 343 -13.25 0.11 21.82
C ASP A 343 -13.04 -0.96 20.73
N PHE A 344 -12.37 -2.07 21.06
CA PHE A 344 -12.11 -3.16 20.12
C PHE A 344 -12.32 -4.55 20.76
N PRO A 345 -13.58 -4.96 21.02
CA PRO A 345 -13.89 -6.22 21.71
C PRO A 345 -13.32 -7.47 21.02
N ASN A 346 -13.06 -7.43 19.71
CA ASN A 346 -12.54 -8.56 18.95
C ASN A 346 -10.99 -8.60 18.84
N TYR A 347 -10.27 -7.59 19.34
CA TYR A 347 -8.80 -7.54 19.22
C TYR A 347 -8.05 -8.19 20.41
N ARG A 348 -8.74 -8.41 21.54
CA ARG A 348 -8.13 -9.00 22.75
C ARG A 348 -7.65 -10.44 22.56
N GLU A 349 -8.32 -11.23 21.72
CA GLU A 349 -7.95 -12.63 21.48
C GLU A 349 -6.79 -12.79 20.49
N ARG A 350 -6.47 -11.75 19.70
CA ARG A 350 -5.35 -11.73 18.75
C ARG A 350 -4.12 -10.98 19.29
N ALA A 351 -4.09 -10.64 20.58
CA ALA A 351 -3.08 -9.74 21.14
C ALA A 351 -1.76 -10.43 21.51
N ALA A 352 -1.78 -11.74 21.74
CA ALA A 352 -0.61 -12.50 22.14
C ALA A 352 -0.51 -13.82 21.36
N LEU A 353 0.68 -14.10 20.85
CA LEU A 353 1.06 -15.41 20.35
C LEU A 353 1.55 -16.23 21.55
N ASN A 354 0.77 -17.23 21.94
CA ASN A 354 1.07 -18.09 23.10
C ASN A 354 1.65 -19.41 22.59
N LEU A 355 2.96 -19.59 22.67
CA LEU A 355 3.60 -20.83 22.25
C LEU A 355 3.86 -21.69 23.48
N ARG A 356 3.06 -22.74 23.68
CA ARG A 356 3.28 -23.68 24.77
C ARG A 356 4.41 -24.62 24.42
N ARG A 357 4.97 -25.27 25.43
CA ARG A 357 6.05 -26.26 25.24
C ARG A 357 5.69 -27.35 24.23
N ASP A 358 4.42 -27.73 24.16
CA ASP A 358 3.92 -28.78 23.24
C ASP A 358 3.77 -28.27 21.80
N ASP A 359 3.69 -26.94 21.59
CA ASP A 359 3.60 -26.32 20.26
C ASP A 359 4.99 -26.10 19.63
N LEU A 360 6.06 -26.21 20.42
CA LEU A 360 7.43 -25.94 20.01
C LEU A 360 8.11 -27.21 19.49
N THR A 361 8.62 -27.12 18.26
CA THR A 361 9.48 -28.16 17.67
C THR A 361 10.95 -27.87 17.92
N GLU A 362 11.33 -26.60 18.04
CA GLU A 362 12.69 -26.16 18.35
C GLU A 362 12.66 -24.87 19.19
N LEU A 363 13.47 -24.86 20.25
CA LEU A 363 13.75 -23.64 21.02
C LEU A 363 15.27 -23.47 21.10
N GLY A 364 15.82 -22.76 20.12
CA GLY A 364 17.23 -22.45 20.04
C GLY A 364 17.54 -21.13 20.73
N VAL A 365 18.45 -21.14 21.70
CA VAL A 365 19.02 -19.90 22.25
C VAL A 365 20.46 -19.78 21.77
N THR A 366 20.69 -18.85 20.85
CA THR A 366 22.04 -18.48 20.45
C THR A 366 22.41 -17.19 21.16
N VAL A 367 23.37 -17.27 22.08
CA VAL A 367 23.98 -16.10 22.70
C VAL A 367 25.23 -15.78 21.89
N ASP A 368 25.10 -14.89 20.91
CA ASP A 368 26.26 -14.40 20.16
C ASP A 368 26.82 -13.16 20.86
N ARG A 369 27.93 -13.36 21.57
CA ARG A 369 28.69 -12.27 22.21
C ARG A 369 29.86 -11.78 21.35
N ASP A 370 30.11 -12.41 20.21
CA ASP A 370 31.19 -12.03 19.31
C ASP A 370 30.68 -11.02 18.27
N ALA A 371 29.36 -10.97 18.03
CA ALA A 371 28.74 -9.92 17.24
C ALA A 371 29.02 -8.51 17.81
N ASP A 372 29.35 -7.57 16.93
CA ASP A 372 29.65 -6.18 17.30
C ASP A 372 28.41 -5.31 17.57
N ASP A 373 27.23 -5.91 17.59
CA ASP A 373 25.94 -5.23 17.70
C ASP A 373 25.32 -5.24 19.10
N TRP A 374 25.94 -5.93 20.07
CA TRP A 374 25.59 -5.86 21.49
C TRP A 374 26.62 -5.05 22.29
N PHE A 375 26.11 -4.33 23.29
CA PHE A 375 26.89 -3.60 24.28
C PHE A 375 25.97 -3.25 25.46
N ASP A 376 26.55 -3.19 26.65
CA ASP A 376 25.87 -2.91 27.92
C ASP A 376 26.28 -1.56 28.52
N ALA A 377 27.11 -0.80 27.78
CA ALA A 377 27.41 0.60 28.01
C ALA A 377 27.50 1.38 26.70
N ALA A 378 27.17 2.68 26.73
CA ALA A 378 27.34 3.58 25.60
C ALA A 378 27.79 4.98 26.04
N ALA A 379 28.62 5.60 25.21
CA ALA A 379 29.06 6.99 25.31
C ALA A 379 28.92 7.70 23.97
N LEU A 380 27.99 8.65 23.90
CA LEU A 380 27.72 9.45 22.71
C LEU A 380 28.32 10.84 22.89
N THR A 381 29.16 11.25 21.95
CA THR A 381 29.75 12.60 21.89
C THR A 381 29.01 13.41 20.83
N TYR A 382 28.34 14.48 21.23
CA TYR A 382 27.66 15.39 20.31
C TYR A 382 28.55 16.58 20.01
N THR A 383 28.77 16.84 18.73
CA THR A 383 29.55 17.97 18.23
C THR A 383 28.68 18.83 17.33
N TRP A 384 28.63 20.13 17.60
CA TRP A 384 27.92 21.08 16.74
C TRP A 384 28.55 22.47 16.80
N THR A 385 28.30 23.26 15.76
CA THR A 385 28.70 24.67 15.71
C THR A 385 27.46 25.53 15.95
N THR A 386 27.55 26.50 16.86
CA THR A 386 26.43 27.44 17.10
C THR A 386 26.29 28.43 15.95
N ALA A 387 25.19 29.17 15.91
CA ALA A 387 25.00 30.25 14.95
C ALA A 387 26.11 31.32 14.99
N ALA A 388 26.84 31.44 16.11
CA ALA A 388 27.98 32.34 16.27
C ALA A 388 29.32 31.74 15.78
N GLY A 389 29.32 30.56 15.16
CA GLY A 389 30.54 29.88 14.71
C GLY A 389 31.34 29.21 15.82
N VAL A 390 30.82 29.14 17.04
CA VAL A 390 31.52 28.52 18.18
C VAL A 390 31.25 27.02 18.20
N ALA A 391 32.31 26.22 18.17
CA ALA A 391 32.21 24.77 18.36
C ALA A 391 31.75 24.44 19.79
N GLN A 392 30.82 23.49 19.90
CA GLN A 392 30.28 22.99 21.15
C GLN A 392 30.41 21.48 21.19
N THR A 393 30.53 20.94 22.40
CA THR A 393 30.60 19.50 22.65
C THR A 393 29.78 19.16 23.88
N ALA A 394 29.00 18.08 23.79
CA ALA A 394 28.27 17.52 24.93
C ALA A 394 28.36 15.99 24.92
N TYR A 395 28.14 15.38 26.08
CA TYR A 395 28.25 13.94 26.28
C TYR A 395 26.93 13.38 26.83
N ASP A 396 26.52 12.22 26.30
CA ASP A 396 25.46 11.38 26.85
C ASP A 396 26.02 9.99 27.11
N THR A 397 25.98 9.55 28.36
CA THR A 397 26.55 8.27 28.76
C THR A 397 25.53 7.45 29.54
N PHE A 398 25.55 6.14 29.35
CA PHE A 398 24.75 5.19 30.11
C PHE A 398 25.47 3.85 30.16
N ALA A 399 25.40 3.16 31.30
CA ALA A 399 25.92 1.81 31.47
C ALA A 399 25.06 1.06 32.48
N PHE A 400 24.86 -0.24 32.24
CA PHE A 400 24.37 -1.13 33.29
C PHE A 400 25.44 -1.38 34.35
N GLU A 401 25.02 -1.77 35.56
CA GLU A 401 25.95 -2.18 36.61
C GLU A 401 26.71 -3.43 36.16
N GLY A 402 28.04 -3.43 36.31
CA GLY A 402 28.88 -4.55 35.86
C GLY A 402 29.04 -4.67 34.34
N TRP A 403 28.85 -3.58 33.59
CA TRP A 403 29.02 -3.55 32.14
C TRP A 403 30.39 -4.14 31.68
N SER A 404 30.38 -4.72 30.49
CA SER A 404 31.49 -5.49 29.92
C SER A 404 31.93 -5.00 28.53
N LYS A 405 31.05 -4.38 27.75
CA LYS A 405 31.32 -3.88 26.40
C LYS A 405 30.67 -2.50 26.21
N ALA A 406 31.49 -1.49 25.89
CA ALA A 406 31.03 -0.13 25.67
C ALA A 406 31.01 0.24 24.18
N TYR A 407 29.94 0.92 23.74
CA TYR A 407 29.85 1.55 22.42
C TYR A 407 30.16 3.04 22.51
N ALA A 408 31.01 3.55 21.61
CA ALA A 408 31.33 4.96 21.53
C ALA A 408 31.07 5.51 20.12
N ALA A 409 30.41 6.66 20.02
CA ALA A 409 30.16 7.32 18.74
C ALA A 409 30.16 8.85 18.86
N THR A 410 30.59 9.51 17.78
CA THR A 410 30.52 10.96 17.62
C THR A 410 29.40 11.32 16.65
N ILE A 411 28.51 12.23 17.08
CA ILE A 411 27.32 12.65 16.33
C ILE A 411 27.43 14.15 16.03
N ASN A 412 27.51 14.49 14.75
CA ASN A 412 27.60 15.87 14.27
C ASN A 412 26.22 16.56 14.24
N ARG A 413 25.61 16.78 15.41
CA ARG A 413 24.35 17.54 15.57
C ARG A 413 24.23 18.14 16.97
N PRO A 414 23.39 19.17 17.17
CA PRO A 414 23.13 19.74 18.50
C PRO A 414 22.64 18.69 19.50
N PHE A 415 23.08 18.81 20.76
CA PHE A 415 22.72 17.88 21.84
C PHE A 415 21.22 17.94 22.14
N PRO A 416 20.46 16.84 21.95
CA PRO A 416 19.01 16.84 22.13
C PRO A 416 18.57 16.71 23.60
N GLY A 417 19.51 16.50 24.54
CA GLY A 417 19.24 16.11 25.92
C GLY A 417 19.73 14.68 26.23
N LYS A 418 19.76 14.32 27.52
CA LYS A 418 20.21 13.00 27.99
C LYS A 418 19.21 11.89 27.63
N GLY A 419 19.69 10.65 27.51
CA GLY A 419 18.86 9.44 27.40
C GLY A 419 18.92 8.72 26.06
N ALA A 420 19.58 9.28 25.04
CA ALA A 420 19.85 8.58 23.80
C ALA A 420 20.80 7.40 24.02
N ALA A 421 21.84 7.59 24.86
CA ALA A 421 22.75 6.52 25.26
C ALA A 421 22.02 5.39 26.01
N GLU A 422 21.11 5.72 26.92
CA GLU A 422 20.30 4.71 27.63
C GLU A 422 19.43 3.90 26.68
N GLN A 423 18.69 4.56 25.78
CA GLN A 423 17.86 3.87 24.79
C GLN A 423 18.71 2.97 23.89
N LEU A 424 19.89 3.43 23.51
CA LEU A 424 20.82 2.67 22.67
C LEU A 424 21.31 1.41 23.39
N VAL A 425 21.76 1.54 24.65
CA VAL A 425 22.18 0.39 25.47
C VAL A 425 21.03 -0.57 25.72
N ARG A 426 19.83 -0.09 26.06
CA ARG A 426 18.66 -0.96 26.25
C ARG A 426 18.35 -1.75 24.98
N ARG A 427 18.41 -1.13 23.80
CA ARG A 427 18.24 -1.83 22.52
C ARG A 427 19.35 -2.85 22.26
N ALA A 428 20.61 -2.47 22.45
CA ALA A 428 21.76 -3.32 22.18
C ALA A 428 21.86 -4.51 23.15
N SER A 429 21.54 -4.30 24.43
CA SER A 429 21.55 -5.35 25.45
C SER A 429 20.59 -6.51 25.13
N THR A 430 19.52 -6.24 24.40
CA THR A 430 18.57 -7.29 23.95
C THR A 430 19.06 -8.07 22.72
N ARG A 431 20.10 -7.61 22.01
CA ARG A 431 20.59 -8.26 20.78
C ARG A 431 21.53 -9.44 21.03
N GLY A 432 22.23 -9.44 22.16
CA GLY A 432 23.17 -10.53 22.52
C GLY A 432 22.50 -11.88 22.81
N ARG A 433 21.16 -11.95 22.84
CA ARG A 433 20.39 -13.18 22.97
C ARG A 433 19.43 -13.29 21.79
N VAL A 434 19.80 -14.10 20.79
CA VAL A 434 18.93 -14.43 19.66
C VAL A 434 18.23 -15.74 20.00
N LEU A 435 16.94 -15.64 20.32
CA LEU A 435 16.06 -16.81 20.41
C LEU A 435 15.52 -17.11 19.02
N THR A 436 15.70 -18.34 18.54
CA THR A 436 14.95 -18.88 17.41
C THR A 436 13.89 -19.82 17.97
N VAL A 437 12.64 -19.50 17.72
CA VAL A 437 11.50 -20.30 18.16
C VAL A 437 10.85 -20.91 16.93
N THR A 438 10.87 -22.24 16.82
CA THR A 438 10.17 -22.96 15.76
C THR A 438 9.05 -23.78 16.40
N GLY A 439 7.85 -23.69 15.84
CA GLY A 439 6.68 -24.42 16.33
C GLY A 439 5.68 -24.67 15.23
N LEU A 440 4.53 -25.27 15.59
CA LEU A 440 3.41 -25.44 14.67
C LEU A 440 2.93 -24.07 14.15
N SER A 441 2.57 -23.98 12.88
CA SER A 441 2.09 -22.73 12.28
C SER A 441 0.83 -22.23 12.97
N GLU A 442 0.89 -21.02 13.50
CA GLU A 442 -0.29 -20.24 13.84
C GLU A 442 -0.40 -19.08 12.85
N TYR A 443 -1.19 -19.25 11.79
CA TYR A 443 -1.28 -18.28 10.69
C TYR A 443 -1.83 -16.91 11.10
N SER A 444 -2.42 -16.78 12.29
CA SER A 444 -2.74 -15.49 12.90
C SER A 444 -1.54 -14.77 13.51
N ALA A 445 -0.33 -15.35 13.49
CA ALA A 445 0.89 -14.74 14.00
C ALA A 445 1.36 -13.61 13.08
N PHE A 446 1.55 -12.41 13.64
CA PHE A 446 2.05 -11.26 12.88
C PHE A 446 3.11 -10.46 13.67
N PRO A 447 3.99 -9.72 12.97
CA PRO A 447 4.97 -8.88 13.62
C PRO A 447 4.33 -7.78 14.48
N GLY A 448 4.68 -7.74 15.76
CA GLY A 448 4.15 -6.76 16.73
C GLY A 448 3.23 -7.35 17.79
N MET A 449 2.76 -8.60 17.63
CA MET A 449 2.06 -9.32 18.70
C MET A 449 2.94 -9.47 19.94
N ARG A 450 2.32 -9.46 21.12
CA ARG A 450 2.99 -9.96 22.33
C ARG A 450 3.35 -11.43 22.10
N LEU A 451 4.53 -11.83 22.52
CA LEU A 451 4.95 -13.23 22.49
C LEU A 451 5.00 -13.73 23.92
N ASP A 452 4.31 -14.82 24.19
CA ASP A 452 4.34 -15.53 25.48
C ASP A 452 5.01 -16.89 25.25
N LEU A 453 6.24 -17.03 25.74
CA LEU A 453 6.99 -18.28 25.77
C LEU A 453 6.98 -18.83 27.20
N PRO A 454 7.25 -20.14 27.43
CA PRO A 454 7.16 -20.74 28.76
C PRO A 454 7.96 -20.04 29.86
N ASP A 455 9.10 -19.41 29.52
CA ASP A 455 10.02 -18.76 30.48
C ASP A 455 10.33 -17.28 30.11
N ASP A 456 9.79 -16.78 29.01
CA ASP A 456 10.13 -15.45 28.49
C ASP A 456 8.90 -14.75 27.87
N LEU A 457 8.77 -13.46 28.14
CA LEU A 457 7.81 -12.56 27.51
C LEU A 457 8.54 -11.71 26.48
N GLY A 458 7.91 -11.43 25.34
CA GLY A 458 8.51 -10.56 24.34
C GLY A 458 7.51 -10.00 23.35
N THR A 459 8.02 -9.59 22.19
CA THR A 459 7.20 -9.20 21.04
C THR A 459 7.67 -9.95 19.82
N VAL A 460 6.75 -10.36 18.95
CA VAL A 460 7.08 -10.96 17.65
C VAL A 460 7.75 -9.90 16.77
N ALA A 461 9.03 -10.09 16.43
CA ALA A 461 9.76 -9.20 15.54
C ALA A 461 9.48 -9.54 14.08
N ALA A 462 9.49 -10.83 13.75
CA ALA A 462 9.17 -11.41 12.45
C ALA A 462 8.58 -12.83 12.64
N VAL A 463 7.79 -13.25 11.66
CA VAL A 463 7.28 -14.63 11.52
C VAL A 463 7.61 -15.08 10.12
N GLU A 464 8.16 -16.28 10.00
CA GLU A 464 8.40 -16.95 8.73
C GLU A 464 7.59 -18.25 8.74
N PHE A 465 6.67 -18.39 7.80
CA PHE A 465 5.84 -19.59 7.66
C PHE A 465 6.48 -20.56 6.68
N ASN A 466 6.69 -21.79 7.11
CA ASN A 466 7.01 -22.89 6.22
C ASN A 466 5.72 -23.67 5.91
N LEU A 467 5.15 -23.41 4.74
CA LEU A 467 3.88 -24.02 4.33
C LEU A 467 4.02 -25.52 4.00
N SER A 468 5.24 -26.01 3.76
CA SER A 468 5.47 -27.41 3.37
C SER A 468 5.41 -28.39 4.54
N ASP A 469 5.74 -27.94 5.74
CA ASP A 469 5.76 -28.77 6.96
C ASP A 469 4.83 -28.25 8.06
N HIS A 470 4.01 -27.23 7.76
CA HIS A 470 3.10 -26.57 8.69
C HIS A 470 3.81 -26.06 9.96
N THR A 471 5.05 -25.58 9.82
CA THR A 471 5.77 -24.92 10.90
C THR A 471 5.88 -23.41 10.68
N MET A 472 6.15 -22.69 11.76
CA MET A 472 6.55 -21.30 11.68
C MET A 472 7.79 -21.05 12.54
N ARG A 473 8.64 -20.16 12.04
CA ARG A 473 9.78 -19.63 12.76
C ARG A 473 9.45 -18.22 13.24
N VAL A 474 9.40 -18.05 14.56
CA VAL A 474 9.17 -16.77 15.22
C VAL A 474 10.50 -16.19 15.67
N SER A 475 10.78 -14.98 15.19
CA SER A 475 11.91 -14.18 15.66
C SER A 475 11.40 -13.21 16.73
N PRO A 476 11.69 -13.44 18.02
CA PRO A 476 11.31 -12.53 19.09
C PRO A 476 12.20 -11.29 19.16
N ARG A 477 11.69 -10.24 19.81
CA ARG A 477 12.45 -9.07 20.26
C ARG A 477 12.02 -8.65 21.65
N GLY A 478 12.93 -7.97 22.36
CA GLY A 478 12.63 -7.38 23.67
C GLY A 478 12.20 -8.43 24.69
N LEU A 479 12.94 -9.53 24.75
CA LEU A 479 12.63 -10.65 25.64
C LEU A 479 12.97 -10.29 27.09
N GLU A 480 12.01 -10.51 27.97
CA GLU A 480 12.10 -10.36 29.42
C GLU A 480 11.79 -11.73 30.03
N ARG A 481 12.59 -12.17 31.01
CA ARG A 481 12.24 -13.40 31.76
C ARG A 481 10.96 -13.13 32.57
N SER A 482 9.97 -13.99 32.40
CA SER A 482 8.66 -13.91 33.07
C SER A 482 8.73 -14.16 34.57
#